data_AF-A0A524DQN2-F1
#
_entry.id   AF-A0A524DQN2-F1
#
_cell.length_a   1.000
_cell.length_b   1.000
_cell.length_c   1.000
_cell.angle_alpha   90.00
_cell.angle_beta   90.00
_cell.angle_gamma   90.00
#
_symmetry.space_group_name_H-M   'P 1'
#
loop_
_entity.id
_entity.type
_entity.pdbx_description
1 polymer ?
#
loop_
_entity_poly.entity_id
_entity_poly.type
_entity_poly.pdbx_seq_one_letter_code
_entity_poly.pdbx_strand_id
1 'polypeptide(L)'
;MPEMSNNGFKEKKKNKELSFFRKYGSLLLSHHPKCESFKNHTLKLGSLHFCIGCFIGYPTAIITILLFNIFEIYSLFDSVTLLYLGILFLSSFLLSPLNLTNRKGIKILQKFCIGFGSAFLFWWIWTLTTQIFVNLITFIGIFGAIIVMLNGFHAYSFLKTCRKCKYKTNWHDCPGFNKSNNQNTLR
;
A
#
# COMPACT_ATOMS: atom_id res chain seq x y z
N MET A 1 27.81 -0.77 47.21
CA MET A 1 27.80 -0.44 45.76
C MET A 1 26.58 -1.12 45.15
N PRO A 2 25.50 -0.39 44.79
CA PRO A 2 24.35 -1.00 44.15
C PRO A 2 24.50 -1.00 42.62
N GLU A 3 24.27 -2.17 42.02
CA GLU A 3 24.23 -2.40 40.58
C GLU A 3 23.06 -1.66 39.93
N MET A 4 23.36 -0.75 39.00
CA MET A 4 22.33 -0.11 38.17
C MET A 4 21.88 -1.06 37.06
N SER A 5 20.64 -1.50 37.20
CA SER A 5 19.90 -2.38 36.30
C SER A 5 19.82 -1.86 34.85
N ASN A 6 20.35 -2.67 33.93
CA ASN A 6 20.43 -2.45 32.48
C ASN A 6 19.06 -2.57 31.74
N ASN A 7 17.96 -2.79 32.48
CA ASN A 7 16.64 -3.08 31.91
C ASN A 7 15.84 -1.83 31.51
N GLY A 8 16.09 -0.67 32.14
CA GLY A 8 15.33 0.57 31.85
C GLY A 8 15.61 1.18 30.47
N PHE A 9 16.78 0.89 29.87
CA PHE A 9 17.15 1.42 28.57
C PHE A 9 16.47 0.69 27.40
N LYS A 10 16.24 -0.63 27.53
CA LYS A 10 15.55 -1.45 26.51
C LYS A 10 14.07 -1.09 26.38
N GLU A 11 13.37 -0.82 27.49
CA GLU A 11 11.95 -0.45 27.45
C GLU A 11 11.71 0.95 26.87
N LYS A 12 12.55 1.94 27.21
CA LYS A 12 12.44 3.30 26.67
C LYS A 12 12.65 3.34 25.16
N LYS A 13 13.60 2.56 24.62
CA LYS A 13 13.87 2.49 23.18
C LYS A 13 12.71 1.85 22.40
N LYS A 14 12.14 0.75 22.93
CA LYS A 14 10.99 0.05 22.35
C LYS A 14 9.73 0.93 22.29
N ASN A 15 9.48 1.74 23.32
CA ASN A 15 8.36 2.69 23.35
C ASN A 15 8.55 3.88 22.39
N LYS A 16 9.79 4.33 22.17
CA LYS A 16 10.09 5.45 21.27
C LYS A 16 9.92 5.05 19.80
N GLU A 17 10.38 3.86 19.41
CA GLU A 17 10.15 3.31 18.06
C GLU A 17 8.66 3.08 17.78
N LEU A 18 7.92 2.52 18.74
CA LEU A 18 6.46 2.35 18.62
C LEU A 18 5.73 3.68 18.36
N SER A 19 6.20 4.76 18.99
CA SER A 19 5.62 6.10 18.83
C SER A 19 5.90 6.71 17.45
N PHE A 20 7.08 6.43 16.88
CA PHE A 20 7.48 6.92 15.55
C PHE A 20 6.68 6.23 14.44
N PHE A 21 6.57 4.90 14.50
CA PHE A 21 5.70 4.13 13.59
C PHE A 21 4.23 4.55 13.71
N ARG A 22 3.76 4.92 14.90
CA ARG A 22 2.38 5.38 15.10
C ARG A 22 2.12 6.77 14.49
N LYS A 23 3.13 7.66 14.47
CA LYS A 23 3.00 9.04 13.96
C LYS A 23 3.13 9.10 12.43
N TYR A 24 4.14 8.44 11.87
CA TYR A 24 4.33 8.36 10.41
C TYR A 24 3.44 7.31 9.74
N GLY A 25 3.03 6.29 10.51
CA GLY A 25 2.07 5.32 10.04
C GLY A 25 0.69 5.90 9.79
N SER A 26 0.28 6.99 10.46
CA SER A 26 -0.98 7.66 10.11
C SER A 26 -0.97 8.20 8.66
N LEU A 27 0.19 8.65 8.17
CA LEU A 27 0.34 9.19 6.82
C LEU A 27 0.49 8.08 5.77
N LEU A 28 1.17 6.98 6.10
CA LEU A 28 1.42 5.87 5.17
C LEU A 28 0.37 4.73 5.23
N LEU A 29 -0.27 4.49 6.38
CA LEU A 29 -1.13 3.34 6.62
C LEU A 29 -2.63 3.64 6.54
N SER A 30 -3.09 4.87 6.74
CA SER A 30 -4.53 5.20 6.72
C SER A 30 -4.78 6.68 6.41
N HIS A 31 -4.66 7.07 5.14
CA HIS A 31 -5.12 8.37 4.67
C HIS A 31 -6.67 8.51 4.65
N HIS A 32 -7.39 7.44 5.02
CA HIS A 32 -8.84 7.44 5.08
C HIS A 32 -9.36 7.88 6.46
N PRO A 33 -10.44 8.69 6.51
CA PRO A 33 -11.11 8.99 7.76
C PRO A 33 -11.64 7.72 8.39
N LYS A 34 -11.63 7.68 9.73
CA LYS A 34 -12.29 6.64 10.52
C LYS A 34 -13.80 6.85 10.48
N CYS A 35 -14.45 6.58 9.34
CA CYS A 35 -15.90 6.60 9.20
C CYS A 35 -16.43 5.30 8.58
N GLU A 36 -17.72 5.03 8.75
CA GLU A 36 -18.35 3.77 8.30
C GLU A 36 -18.21 3.54 6.80
N SER A 37 -18.25 4.62 6.00
CA SER A 37 -18.08 4.56 4.54
C SER A 37 -16.74 3.98 4.09
N PHE A 38 -15.69 4.02 4.94
CA PHE A 38 -14.38 3.46 4.63
C PHE A 38 -14.02 2.22 5.48
N LYS A 39 -14.96 1.68 6.27
CA LYS A 39 -14.71 0.51 7.15
C LYS A 39 -14.20 -0.72 6.37
N ASN A 40 -14.59 -0.85 5.10
CA ASN A 40 -14.18 -1.95 4.22
C ASN A 40 -12.84 -1.69 3.49
N HIS A 41 -12.17 -0.58 3.75
CA HIS A 41 -10.88 -0.21 3.13
C HIS A 41 -9.70 -0.43 4.08
N THR A 42 -9.98 -0.71 5.35
CA THR A 42 -8.98 -0.92 6.39
C THR A 42 -9.04 -2.33 6.96
N LEU A 43 -7.88 -2.94 7.22
CA LEU A 43 -7.72 -4.09 8.10
C LEU A 43 -7.39 -3.59 9.50
N LYS A 44 -7.92 -4.28 10.51
CA LYS A 44 -7.63 -3.97 11.92
C LYS A 44 -6.76 -5.09 12.47
N LEU A 45 -5.55 -4.77 12.89
CA LEU A 45 -4.64 -5.70 13.58
C LEU A 45 -4.32 -5.10 14.95
N GLY A 46 -5.01 -5.60 15.98
CA GLY A 46 -4.99 -4.99 17.32
C GLY A 46 -5.54 -3.57 17.32
N SER A 47 -4.71 -2.61 17.75
CA SER A 47 -5.04 -1.18 17.78
C SER A 47 -4.70 -0.42 16.48
N LEU A 48 -4.03 -1.07 15.54
CA LEU A 48 -3.55 -0.46 14.30
C LEU A 48 -4.54 -0.70 13.15
N HIS A 49 -4.68 0.31 12.28
CA HIS A 49 -5.49 0.27 11.07
C HIS A 49 -4.58 0.35 9.85
N PHE A 50 -4.70 -0.63 8.95
CA PHE A 50 -3.88 -0.75 7.75
C PHE A 50 -4.76 -0.63 6.50
N CYS A 51 -4.35 0.19 5.53
CA CYS A 51 -4.97 0.22 4.21
C CYS A 51 -4.76 -1.14 3.54
N ILE A 52 -5.87 -1.83 3.21
CA ILE A 52 -5.83 -3.12 2.49
C ILE A 52 -4.98 -3.01 1.22
N GLY A 53 -5.08 -1.86 0.53
CA GLY A 53 -4.37 -1.63 -0.73
C GLY A 53 -2.85 -1.62 -0.57
N CYS A 54 -2.33 -0.77 0.32
CA CYS A 54 -0.89 -0.58 0.49
C CYS A 54 -0.24 -1.73 1.28
N PHE A 55 -0.95 -2.26 2.28
CA PHE A 55 -0.40 -3.30 3.14
C PHE A 55 -0.29 -4.68 2.45
N ILE A 56 -1.08 -4.92 1.40
CA ILE A 56 -1.00 -6.17 0.63
C ILE A 56 -0.20 -5.95 -0.65
N GLY A 57 -0.55 -4.92 -1.43
CA GLY A 57 0.06 -4.71 -2.75
C GLY A 57 1.57 -4.51 -2.72
N TYR A 58 2.09 -3.62 -1.85
CA TYR A 58 3.53 -3.35 -1.81
C TYR A 58 4.35 -4.53 -1.28
N PRO A 59 4.01 -5.17 -0.15
CA PRO A 59 4.74 -6.33 0.30
C PRO A 59 4.70 -7.47 -0.70
N THR A 60 3.54 -7.73 -1.34
CA THR A 60 3.47 -8.75 -2.40
C THR A 60 4.45 -8.43 -3.53
N ALA A 61 4.44 -7.21 -4.07
CA ALA A 61 5.36 -6.85 -5.16
C ALA A 61 6.83 -7.06 -4.77
N ILE A 62 7.24 -6.57 -3.60
CA ILE A 62 8.62 -6.68 -3.12
C ILE A 62 9.01 -8.15 -2.92
N ILE A 63 8.17 -8.93 -2.23
CA ILE A 63 8.42 -10.35 -1.97
C ILE A 63 8.53 -11.10 -3.31
N THR A 64 7.59 -10.88 -4.24
CA THR A 64 7.62 -11.57 -5.54
C THR A 64 8.86 -11.19 -6.35
N ILE A 65 9.29 -9.92 -6.36
CA ILE A 65 10.53 -9.50 -7.03
C ILE A 65 11.73 -10.25 -6.45
N LEU A 66 11.83 -10.33 -5.12
CA LEU A 66 12.93 -11.03 -4.45
C LEU A 66 12.89 -12.53 -4.72
N LEU A 67 11.72 -13.17 -4.65
CA LEU A 67 11.58 -14.59 -4.95
C LEU A 67 11.95 -14.89 -6.41
N PHE A 68 11.57 -14.03 -7.35
CA PHE A 68 11.94 -14.19 -8.76
C PHE A 68 13.44 -14.11 -8.95
N ASN A 69 14.13 -13.23 -8.21
CA ASN A 69 15.59 -13.16 -8.23
C ASN A 69 16.24 -14.42 -7.63
N ILE A 70 15.85 -14.80 -6.41
CA ILE A 70 16.45 -15.89 -5.65
C ILE A 70 16.31 -17.25 -6.37
N PHE A 71 15.16 -17.49 -6.97
CA PHE A 71 14.87 -18.73 -7.69
C PHE A 71 15.08 -18.62 -9.21
N GLU A 72 15.62 -17.50 -9.68
CA GLU A 72 15.84 -17.20 -11.10
C GLU A 72 14.58 -17.40 -11.98
N ILE A 73 13.38 -17.26 -11.41
CA ILE A 73 12.10 -17.51 -12.12
C ILE A 73 11.97 -16.61 -13.35
N TYR A 74 12.53 -15.40 -13.32
CA TYR A 74 12.50 -14.48 -14.46
C TYR A 74 13.20 -15.04 -15.71
N SER A 75 14.16 -15.97 -15.55
CA SER A 75 14.89 -16.61 -16.65
C SER A 75 14.08 -17.70 -17.37
N LEU A 76 13.01 -18.19 -16.72
CA LEU A 76 12.11 -19.21 -17.29
C LEU A 76 11.17 -18.65 -18.35
N PHE A 77 11.03 -17.33 -18.43
CA PHE A 77 10.13 -16.64 -19.33
C PHE A 77 10.92 -15.75 -20.28
N ASP A 78 10.51 -15.70 -21.54
CA ASP A 78 11.02 -14.71 -22.47
C ASP A 78 10.47 -13.31 -22.13
N SER A 79 11.15 -12.28 -22.64
CA SER A 79 10.82 -10.88 -22.35
C SER A 79 9.37 -10.54 -22.73
N VAL A 80 8.84 -11.08 -23.82
CA VAL A 80 7.47 -10.80 -24.27
C VAL A 80 6.45 -11.43 -23.32
N THR A 81 6.71 -12.66 -22.85
CA THR A 81 5.85 -13.30 -21.84
C THR A 81 5.85 -12.55 -20.52
N LEU A 82 6.99 -12.04 -20.04
CA LEU A 82 7.05 -11.21 -18.84
C LEU A 82 6.18 -9.95 -18.96
N LEU A 83 6.22 -9.28 -20.13
CA LEU A 83 5.38 -8.11 -20.40
C LEU A 83 3.89 -8.47 -20.36
N TYR A 84 3.47 -9.52 -21.08
CA TYR A 84 2.06 -9.90 -21.15
C TYR A 84 1.52 -10.36 -19.81
N LEU A 85 2.26 -11.15 -19.04
CA LEU A 85 1.87 -11.52 -17.68
C LEU A 85 1.78 -10.30 -16.77
N GLY A 86 2.74 -9.37 -16.89
CA GLY A 86 2.71 -8.09 -16.17
C GLY A 86 1.42 -7.33 -16.41
N ILE A 87 1.08 -7.10 -17.68
CA ILE A 87 -0.15 -6.41 -18.10
C ILE A 87 -1.40 -7.17 -17.65
N LEU A 88 -1.46 -8.49 -17.87
CA LEU A 88 -2.60 -9.34 -17.50
C LEU A 88 -2.90 -9.23 -16.00
N PHE A 89 -1.90 -9.42 -15.15
CA PHE A 89 -2.08 -9.34 -13.71
C PHE A 89 -2.39 -7.92 -13.22
N LEU A 90 -1.79 -6.88 -13.83
CA LEU A 90 -2.11 -5.48 -13.51
C LEU A 90 -3.52 -5.07 -13.94
N SER A 91 -4.04 -5.66 -15.03
CA SER A 91 -5.41 -5.41 -15.50
C SER A 91 -6.47 -5.75 -14.44
N SER A 92 -6.13 -6.58 -13.45
CA SER A 92 -6.99 -6.84 -12.29
C SER A 92 -7.39 -5.56 -11.53
N PHE A 93 -6.65 -4.46 -11.69
CA PHE A 93 -7.06 -3.14 -11.20
C PHE A 93 -8.47 -2.73 -11.69
N LEU A 94 -8.85 -3.11 -12.90
CA LEU A 94 -10.17 -2.81 -13.49
C LEU A 94 -11.33 -3.45 -12.73
N LEU A 95 -11.10 -4.46 -11.88
CA LEU A 95 -12.14 -4.99 -11.01
C LEU A 95 -12.61 -3.97 -9.96
N SER A 96 -11.78 -2.98 -9.62
CA SER A 96 -12.13 -1.95 -8.63
C SER A 96 -13.26 -1.03 -9.09
N PRO A 97 -13.19 -0.37 -10.27
CA PRO A 97 -14.28 0.49 -10.75
C PRO A 97 -15.57 -0.28 -11.07
N LEU A 98 -15.50 -1.57 -11.41
CA LEU A 98 -16.67 -2.40 -11.70
C LEU A 98 -17.47 -2.82 -10.43
N ASN A 99 -17.09 -2.36 -9.24
CA ASN A 99 -17.69 -2.73 -7.95
C ASN A 99 -17.65 -4.24 -7.61
N LEU A 100 -16.91 -5.07 -8.37
CA LEU A 100 -16.70 -6.50 -8.06
C LEU A 100 -15.87 -6.69 -6.78
N THR A 101 -15.14 -5.66 -6.34
CA THR A 101 -14.29 -5.68 -5.15
C THR A 101 -15.03 -5.41 -3.84
N ASN A 102 -16.37 -5.45 -3.85
CA ASN A 102 -17.19 -5.32 -2.64
C ASN A 102 -16.91 -6.44 -1.62
N ARG A 103 -16.56 -7.64 -2.08
CA ARG A 103 -16.12 -8.74 -1.20
C ARG A 103 -14.66 -8.55 -0.81
N LYS A 104 -14.36 -8.58 0.49
CA LYS A 104 -13.00 -8.41 1.03
C LYS A 104 -11.98 -9.38 0.41
N GLY A 105 -12.36 -10.64 0.23
CA GLY A 105 -11.49 -11.65 -0.39
C GLY A 105 -11.08 -11.30 -1.83
N ILE A 106 -12.03 -10.83 -2.65
CA ILE A 106 -11.75 -10.40 -4.03
C ILE A 106 -10.81 -9.18 -4.03
N LYS A 107 -11.02 -8.23 -3.13
CA LYS A 107 -10.13 -7.07 -2.97
C LYS A 107 -8.71 -7.49 -2.57
N ILE A 108 -8.57 -8.47 -1.68
CA ILE A 108 -7.26 -9.01 -1.28
C ILE A 108 -6.59 -9.69 -2.47
N LEU A 109 -7.28 -10.60 -3.15
CA LEU A 109 -6.77 -11.31 -4.33
C LEU A 109 -6.32 -10.34 -5.42
N GLN A 110 -7.12 -9.30 -5.68
CA GLN A 110 -6.78 -8.23 -6.62
C GLN A 110 -5.44 -7.55 -6.25
N LYS A 111 -5.19 -7.28 -4.96
CA LYS A 111 -3.92 -6.67 -4.53
C LYS A 111 -2.74 -7.62 -4.68
N PHE A 112 -2.95 -8.93 -4.50
CA PHE A 112 -1.96 -9.93 -4.84
C PHE A 112 -1.66 -9.93 -6.35
N CYS A 113 -2.69 -9.97 -7.20
CA CYS A 113 -2.53 -9.92 -8.66
C CYS A 113 -1.76 -8.67 -9.09
N ILE A 114 -2.12 -7.48 -8.58
CA ILE A 114 -1.38 -6.24 -8.87
C ILE A 114 0.09 -6.35 -8.45
N GLY A 115 0.37 -6.95 -7.28
CA GLY A 115 1.74 -7.19 -6.81
C GLY A 115 2.54 -8.11 -7.73
N PHE A 116 1.95 -9.23 -8.16
CA PHE A 116 2.55 -10.13 -9.14
C PHE A 116 2.80 -9.45 -10.49
N GLY A 117 1.81 -8.74 -11.02
CA GLY A 117 1.95 -8.01 -12.29
C GLY A 117 3.03 -6.93 -12.24
N SER A 118 3.17 -6.27 -11.09
CA SER A 118 4.27 -5.33 -10.84
C SER A 118 5.63 -6.02 -10.87
N ALA A 119 5.77 -7.20 -10.25
CA ALA A 119 7.02 -7.95 -10.28
C ALA A 119 7.39 -8.41 -11.71
N PHE A 120 6.42 -8.90 -12.48
CA PHE A 120 6.63 -9.27 -13.89
C PHE A 120 7.09 -8.08 -14.73
N LEU A 121 6.43 -6.91 -14.61
CA LEU A 121 6.87 -5.69 -15.30
C LEU A 121 8.27 -5.23 -14.87
N PHE A 122 8.59 -5.33 -13.57
CA PHE A 122 9.92 -4.99 -13.06
C PHE A 122 11.00 -5.83 -13.76
N TRP A 123 10.83 -7.15 -13.81
CA TRP A 123 11.78 -8.04 -14.47
C TRP A 123 11.80 -7.83 -15.98
N TRP A 124 10.66 -7.63 -16.63
CA TRP A 124 10.61 -7.27 -18.04
C TRP A 124 11.48 -6.05 -18.36
N ILE A 125 11.37 -4.98 -17.57
CA ILE A 125 12.20 -3.76 -17.76
C ILE A 125 13.68 -4.11 -17.67
N TRP A 126 14.06 -4.97 -16.72
CA TRP A 126 15.47 -5.37 -16.56
C TRP A 126 15.99 -6.27 -17.69
N THR A 127 15.10 -6.87 -18.48
CA THR A 127 15.46 -7.66 -19.68
C THR A 127 15.58 -6.83 -20.96
N LEU A 128 15.14 -5.56 -20.97
CA LEU A 128 15.10 -4.73 -22.19
C LEU A 128 16.49 -4.40 -22.73
N THR A 129 17.41 -4.02 -21.84
CA THR A 129 18.79 -3.68 -22.22
C THR A 129 19.75 -3.99 -21.08
N THR A 130 21.03 -4.15 -21.43
CA THR A 130 22.14 -4.29 -20.47
C THR A 130 22.49 -2.97 -19.79
N GLN A 131 22.06 -1.83 -20.36
CA GLN A 131 22.36 -0.51 -19.83
C GLN A 131 21.45 -0.16 -18.65
N ILE A 132 22.03 -0.16 -17.45
CA ILE A 132 21.35 0.12 -16.19
C ILE A 132 20.57 1.44 -16.17
N PHE A 133 21.11 2.50 -16.76
CA PHE A 133 20.49 3.83 -16.77
C PHE A 133 19.20 3.86 -17.60
N VAL A 134 19.17 3.20 -18.75
CA VAL A 134 17.99 3.13 -19.61
C VAL A 134 16.88 2.35 -18.91
N ASN A 135 17.20 1.22 -18.28
CA ASN A 135 16.25 0.44 -17.50
C ASN A 135 15.70 1.26 -16.32
N LEU A 136 16.55 2.01 -15.62
CA LEU A 136 16.13 2.83 -14.49
C LEU A 136 15.17 3.97 -14.93
N ILE A 137 15.48 4.68 -16.01
CA ILE A 137 14.61 5.71 -16.57
C ILE A 137 13.27 5.09 -17.00
N THR A 138 13.31 3.94 -17.67
CA THR A 138 12.11 3.21 -18.10
C THR A 138 11.27 2.77 -16.90
N PHE A 139 11.90 2.26 -15.85
CA PHE A 139 11.25 1.91 -14.59
C PHE A 139 10.55 3.10 -13.95
N ILE A 140 11.26 4.22 -13.78
CA ILE A 140 10.68 5.45 -13.22
C ILE A 140 9.52 5.94 -14.08
N GLY A 141 9.65 5.94 -15.41
CA GLY A 141 8.60 6.37 -16.33
C GLY A 141 7.34 5.51 -16.23
N ILE A 142 7.49 4.19 -16.35
CA ILE A 142 6.35 3.25 -16.36
C ILE A 142 5.70 3.16 -14.98
N PHE A 143 6.47 2.87 -13.92
CA PHE A 143 5.90 2.77 -12.58
C PHE A 143 5.41 4.11 -12.06
N GLY A 144 6.08 5.22 -12.39
CA GLY A 144 5.61 6.57 -12.09
C GLY A 144 4.24 6.82 -12.72
N ALA A 145 4.07 6.53 -14.01
CA ALA A 145 2.79 6.67 -14.70
C ALA A 145 1.69 5.79 -14.07
N ILE A 146 1.98 4.52 -13.76
CA ILE A 146 1.04 3.60 -13.10
C ILE A 146 0.64 4.15 -11.72
N ILE A 147 1.60 4.57 -10.89
CA ILE A 147 1.33 5.09 -9.55
C ILE A 147 0.49 6.36 -9.61
N VAL A 148 0.82 7.30 -10.51
CA VAL A 148 0.05 8.54 -10.72
C VAL A 148 -1.37 8.22 -11.13
N MET A 149 -1.57 7.32 -12.09
CA MET A 149 -2.89 6.89 -12.56
C MET A 149 -3.70 6.26 -11.41
N LEU A 150 -3.14 5.27 -10.71
CA LEU A 150 -3.79 4.57 -9.60
C LEU A 150 -4.18 5.53 -8.47
N ASN A 151 -3.26 6.40 -8.06
CA ASN A 151 -3.50 7.39 -7.01
C ASN A 151 -4.55 8.41 -7.44
N GLY A 152 -4.56 8.83 -8.70
CA GLY A 152 -5.59 9.70 -9.27
C GLY A 152 -6.99 9.07 -9.18
N PHE A 153 -7.12 7.81 -9.60
CA PHE A 153 -8.40 7.08 -9.50
C PHE A 153 -8.86 6.93 -8.05
N HIS A 154 -7.95 6.58 -7.14
CA HIS A 154 -8.26 6.45 -5.72
C HIS A 154 -8.66 7.80 -5.10
N ALA A 155 -7.93 8.87 -5.40
CA ALA A 155 -8.24 10.22 -4.94
C ALA A 155 -9.62 10.69 -5.46
N TYR A 156 -9.92 10.43 -6.73
CA TYR A 156 -11.23 10.74 -7.31
C TYR A 156 -12.36 9.98 -6.62
N SER A 157 -12.22 8.67 -6.43
CA SER A 157 -13.21 7.82 -5.74
C SER A 157 -13.43 8.27 -4.29
N PHE A 158 -12.33 8.61 -3.60
CA PHE A 158 -12.35 9.16 -2.25
C PHE A 158 -13.12 10.49 -2.19
N LEU A 159 -12.79 11.44 -3.05
CA LEU A 159 -13.47 12.74 -3.11
C LEU A 159 -14.95 12.60 -3.48
N LYS A 160 -15.28 11.71 -4.43
CA LYS A 160 -16.67 11.40 -4.79
C LYS A 160 -17.47 10.88 -3.60
N THR A 161 -16.87 10.03 -2.76
CA THR A 161 -17.51 9.51 -1.54
C THR A 161 -17.69 10.62 -0.51
N CYS A 162 -16.66 11.45 -0.27
CA CYS A 162 -16.73 12.54 0.71
C CYS A 162 -17.69 13.66 0.30
N ARG A 163 -17.86 13.94 -0.99
CA ARG A 163 -18.85 14.93 -1.49
C ARG A 163 -20.30 14.51 -1.25
N LYS A 164 -20.58 13.21 -1.18
CA LYS A 164 -21.91 12.67 -0.85
C LYS A 164 -22.20 12.67 0.66
N CYS A 165 -21.21 12.93 1.50
CA CYS A 165 -21.36 12.94 2.95
C CYS A 165 -22.00 14.25 3.44
N LYS A 166 -22.63 14.23 4.62
CA LYS A 166 -23.21 15.42 5.29
C LYS A 166 -22.20 16.57 5.41
N TYR A 167 -20.93 16.25 5.61
CA TYR A 167 -19.86 17.24 5.79
C TYR A 167 -19.31 17.78 4.46
N LYS A 168 -19.71 17.25 3.28
CA LYS A 168 -19.33 17.75 1.94
C LYS A 168 -17.86 18.20 1.81
N THR A 169 -16.91 17.33 2.19
CA THR A 169 -15.45 17.62 2.19
C THR A 169 -14.95 18.70 3.17
N ASN A 170 -15.78 19.18 4.09
CA ASN A 170 -15.33 19.97 5.24
C ASN A 170 -14.61 19.03 6.23
N TRP A 171 -13.29 18.96 6.10
CA TRP A 171 -12.43 18.04 6.85
C TRP A 171 -12.34 18.39 8.34
N HIS A 172 -12.44 19.68 8.69
CA HIS A 172 -12.39 20.16 10.08
C HIS A 172 -13.56 19.63 10.91
N ASP A 173 -14.76 19.66 10.32
CA ASP A 173 -15.98 19.22 10.99
C ASP A 173 -16.23 17.71 10.84
N CYS A 174 -15.40 17.01 10.06
CA CYS A 174 -15.57 15.58 9.82
C CYS A 174 -15.13 14.77 11.04
N PRO A 175 -16.04 14.05 11.73
CA PRO A 175 -15.69 13.26 12.91
C PRO A 175 -14.72 12.11 12.60
N GLY A 176 -14.68 11.66 11.33
CA GLY A 176 -13.75 10.64 10.88
C GLY A 176 -12.29 11.12 10.79
N PHE A 177 -12.07 12.42 10.65
CA PHE A 177 -10.73 13.04 10.71
C PHE A 177 -10.41 13.61 12.09
N ASN A 178 -11.41 14.14 12.79
CA ASN A 178 -11.22 14.85 14.06
C ASN A 178 -11.08 13.90 15.28
N LYS A 179 -11.49 12.63 15.17
CA LYS A 179 -11.33 11.61 16.23
C LYS A 179 -9.88 11.18 16.52
N SER A 180 -8.87 11.70 15.81
CA SER A 180 -7.45 11.45 16.12
C SER A 180 -6.89 12.32 17.25
N ASN A 181 -7.54 13.44 17.60
CA ASN A 181 -7.06 14.34 18.67
C ASN A 181 -7.58 14.00 20.07
N ASN A 182 -8.59 13.15 20.21
CA ASN A 182 -9.27 12.89 21.50
C ASN A 182 -8.95 11.52 22.13
N GLN A 183 -7.84 10.87 21.74
CA GLN A 183 -7.36 9.65 22.40
C GLN A 183 -6.33 9.90 23.52
N ASN A 184 -6.00 11.16 23.82
CA ASN A 184 -5.10 11.54 24.92
C ASN A 184 -5.82 11.95 26.21
N THR A 185 -7.16 11.87 26.27
CA THR A 185 -7.96 12.31 27.43
C THR A 185 -8.61 11.16 28.21
N LEU A 186 -8.26 9.90 27.90
CA LEU A 186 -8.75 8.72 28.64
C LEU A 186 -7.62 7.73 28.98
N ARG A 187 -6.45 8.24 29.37
CA ARG A 187 -5.45 7.47 30.11
C ARG A 187 -5.02 8.23 31.34
#